data_AF-A0A2K3V1L7-F1
#
_entry.id   AF-A0A2K3V1L7-F1
#
_cell.length_a   1.000
_cell.length_b   1.000
_cell.length_c   1.000
_cell.angle_alpha   90.00
_cell.angle_beta   90.00
_cell.angle_gamma   90.00
#
_symmetry.space_group_name_H-M   'P 1'
#
loop_
_entity.id
_entity.type
_entity.pdbx_description
1 polymer ?
#
loop_
_entity_poly.entity_id
_entity_poly.type
_entity_poly.pdbx_seq_one_letter_code
_entity_poly.pdbx_strand_id
1 'polypeptide(L)'
;MTGPASRQSQSAARPPARQGFTLPEVLMAIVVLVVGILVVAGMQSASLRASHQASEAQQATALVRSKIEGLRAQPATLSTRCVSGEVVGAFTLNCTPIPCTLNAAADLNCAVGLSTPVAYRIDLRIERTPDAREILSVVTVIAL
;
A
#
# COMPACT_ATOMS: atom_id res chain seq x y z
N MET A 1 8.07 -38.15 -85.12
CA MET A 1 8.34 -38.11 -83.68
C MET A 1 8.70 -36.66 -83.35
N THR A 2 7.67 -35.83 -83.15
CA THR A 2 7.21 -35.36 -81.80
C THR A 2 8.28 -34.49 -81.16
N GLY A 3 8.21 -33.17 -81.20
CA GLY A 3 7.14 -32.36 -80.59
C GLY A 3 7.68 -31.76 -79.26
N PRO A 4 7.26 -30.55 -78.85
CA PRO A 4 8.18 -29.42 -78.69
C PRO A 4 8.54 -29.01 -77.25
N ALA A 5 9.48 -28.05 -77.18
CA ALA A 5 9.99 -27.35 -76.01
C ALA A 5 8.88 -26.80 -75.08
N SER A 6 8.95 -27.20 -73.81
CA SER A 6 8.06 -26.75 -72.72
C SER A 6 8.48 -25.38 -72.20
N ARG A 7 7.76 -24.34 -72.64
CA ARG A 7 7.83 -22.98 -72.11
C ARG A 7 6.79 -22.84 -70.99
N GLN A 8 7.11 -23.23 -69.76
CA GLN A 8 6.21 -23.02 -68.61
C GLN A 8 6.52 -21.69 -67.92
N SER A 9 5.79 -20.68 -68.39
CA SER A 9 5.02 -19.73 -67.60
C SER A 9 5.60 -19.33 -66.25
N GLN A 10 6.46 -18.30 -66.26
CA GLN A 10 6.74 -17.51 -65.07
C GLN A 10 5.42 -16.89 -64.60
N SER A 11 4.88 -17.44 -63.51
CA SER A 11 3.74 -16.85 -62.81
C SER A 11 4.22 -15.50 -62.25
N ALA A 12 3.97 -14.43 -63.00
CA ALA A 12 4.25 -13.08 -62.55
C ALA A 12 3.43 -12.84 -61.28
N ALA A 13 4.10 -12.86 -60.12
CA ALA A 13 3.50 -12.53 -58.84
C ALA A 13 2.84 -11.15 -58.98
N ARG A 14 1.51 -11.12 -58.97
CA ARG A 14 0.74 -9.88 -59.08
C ARG A 14 1.12 -9.01 -57.88
N PRO A 15 1.65 -7.79 -58.09
CA PRO A 15 2.04 -6.94 -56.98
C PRO A 15 0.80 -6.71 -56.10
N PRO A 16 0.94 -6.81 -54.76
CA PRO A 16 -0.19 -6.61 -53.88
C PRO A 16 -0.77 -5.23 -54.15
N ALA A 17 -2.07 -5.17 -54.43
CA ALA A 17 -2.78 -3.92 -54.64
C ALA A 17 -2.66 -3.09 -53.37
N ARG A 18 -2.03 -1.90 -53.48
CA ARG A 18 -1.99 -0.94 -52.38
C ARG A 18 -3.40 -0.39 -52.16
N GLN A 19 -4.08 -0.89 -51.15
CA GLN A 19 -5.40 -0.40 -50.73
C GLN A 19 -5.19 0.83 -49.84
N GLY A 20 -5.81 1.95 -50.22
CA GLY A 20 -5.85 3.16 -49.40
C GLY A 20 -6.93 3.07 -48.33
N PHE A 21 -6.80 3.89 -47.28
CA PHE A 21 -7.79 3.95 -46.20
C PHE A 21 -9.10 4.58 -46.69
N THR A 22 -10.22 3.99 -46.27
CA THR A 22 -11.54 4.57 -46.53
C THR A 22 -11.88 5.62 -45.48
N LEU A 23 -12.69 6.62 -45.85
CA LEU A 23 -13.18 7.68 -44.94
C LEU A 23 -13.83 7.12 -43.64
N PRO A 24 -14.75 6.13 -43.69
CA PRO A 24 -15.34 5.56 -42.47
C PRO A 24 -14.34 4.81 -41.59
N GLU A 25 -13.27 4.28 -42.17
CA GLU A 25 -12.25 3.51 -41.45
C GLU A 25 -11.35 4.43 -40.61
N VAL A 26 -10.98 5.59 -41.15
CA VAL A 26 -10.30 6.64 -40.39
C VAL A 26 -11.21 7.21 -39.29
N LEU A 27 -12.49 7.40 -39.58
CA LEU A 27 -13.47 7.89 -38.61
C LEU A 27 -13.63 6.92 -37.44
N MET A 28 -13.73 5.61 -37.71
CA MET A 28 -13.82 4.59 -36.69
C MET A 28 -12.52 4.46 -35.88
N ALA A 29 -11.36 4.60 -36.53
CA ALA A 29 -10.07 4.62 -35.84
C ALA A 29 -9.96 5.79 -34.84
N ILE A 30 -10.43 6.98 -35.22
CA ILE A 30 -10.46 8.15 -34.32
C ILE A 30 -11.43 7.90 -33.15
N VAL A 31 -12.60 7.32 -33.39
CA VAL A 31 -13.56 6.99 -32.32
C VAL A 31 -12.95 6.03 -31.31
N VAL A 32 -12.34 4.93 -31.79
CA VAL A 32 -11.67 3.95 -30.91
C VAL A 32 -10.52 4.60 -30.16
N LEU A 33 -9.73 5.47 -30.80
CA LEU A 33 -8.63 6.20 -30.16
C LEU A 33 -9.13 7.11 -29.03
N VAL A 34 -10.19 7.88 -29.26
CA VAL A 34 -10.77 8.77 -28.25
C VAL A 34 -11.31 7.97 -27.07
N VAL A 35 -12.04 6.88 -27.32
CA VAL A 35 -12.54 5.99 -26.25
C VAL A 35 -11.37 5.38 -25.47
N GLY A 36 -10.30 4.96 -26.15
CA GLY A 36 -9.10 4.41 -25.52
C GLY A 36 -8.42 5.39 -24.56
N ILE A 37 -8.25 6.65 -24.97
CA ILE A 37 -7.62 7.69 -24.13
C ILE A 37 -8.48 8.00 -22.89
N LEU A 38 -9.81 8.01 -23.04
CA LEU A 38 -10.73 8.24 -21.92
C LEU A 38 -10.64 7.12 -20.86
N VAL A 39 -10.50 5.86 -21.28
CA VAL A 39 -10.32 4.73 -20.36
C VAL A 39 -9.01 4.88 -19.56
N VAL A 40 -7.90 5.20 -20.22
CA VAL A 40 -6.60 5.38 -19.56
C VAL A 40 -6.61 6.58 -18.61
N ALA A 41 -7.26 7.68 -18.98
CA ALA A 41 -7.43 8.84 -18.10
C ALA A 41 -8.20 8.49 -16.81
N GLY A 42 -9.23 7.64 -16.92
CA GLY A 42 -9.96 7.13 -15.75
C GLY A 42 -9.05 6.34 -14.79
N MET A 43 -8.18 5.47 -15.31
CA MET A 43 -7.28 4.65 -14.50
C MET A 43 -6.24 5.46 -13.71
N GLN A 44 -5.78 6.58 -14.27
CA GLN A 44 -4.80 7.45 -13.58
C GLN A 44 -5.34 8.01 -12.26
N SER A 45 -6.63 8.36 -12.21
CA SER A 45 -7.26 8.89 -10.99
C SER A 45 -7.30 7.86 -9.84
N ALA A 46 -7.56 6.60 -10.16
CA ALA A 46 -7.57 5.51 -9.19
C ALA A 46 -6.15 5.25 -8.66
N SER A 47 -5.15 5.25 -9.55
CA SER A 47 -3.74 5.08 -9.16
C SER A 47 -3.27 6.19 -8.23
N LEU A 48 -3.61 7.45 -8.50
CA LEU A 48 -3.23 8.58 -7.64
C LEU A 48 -3.83 8.46 -6.23
N ARG A 49 -5.10 8.09 -6.13
CA ARG A 49 -5.78 7.88 -4.84
C ARG A 49 -5.17 6.73 -4.06
N ALA A 50 -4.88 5.61 -4.73
CA ALA A 50 -4.23 4.47 -4.12
C ALA A 50 -2.82 4.83 -3.60
N SER A 51 -2.03 5.56 -4.40
CA SER A 51 -0.71 6.04 -3.98
C SER A 51 -0.78 6.98 -2.77
N HIS A 52 -1.76 7.87 -2.73
CA HIS A 52 -1.95 8.77 -1.59
C HIS A 52 -2.28 8.00 -0.30
N GLN A 53 -3.22 7.05 -0.37
CA GLN A 53 -3.57 6.21 0.79
C GLN A 53 -2.38 5.35 1.26
N ALA A 54 -1.60 4.81 0.33
CA ALA A 54 -0.40 4.05 0.65
C ALA A 54 0.66 4.91 1.35
N SER A 55 0.88 6.14 0.88
CA SER A 55 1.80 7.10 1.49
C SER A 55 1.38 7.44 2.93
N GLU A 56 0.09 7.71 3.16
CA GLU A 56 -0.42 7.99 4.51
C GLU A 56 -0.22 6.80 5.47
N ALA A 57 -0.48 5.58 5.00
CA ALA A 57 -0.26 4.37 5.80
C ALA A 57 1.23 4.13 6.09
N GLN A 58 2.11 4.41 5.14
CA GLN A 58 3.56 4.34 5.32
C GLN A 58 4.06 5.35 6.35
N GLN A 59 3.57 6.59 6.30
CA GLN A 59 3.91 7.63 7.28
C GLN A 59 3.45 7.23 8.68
N ALA A 60 2.22 6.76 8.83
CA ALA A 60 1.71 6.27 10.12
C ALA A 60 2.55 5.10 10.65
N THR A 61 2.90 4.14 9.80
CA THR A 61 3.73 2.98 10.18
C THR A 61 5.14 3.41 10.61
N ALA A 62 5.77 4.33 9.87
CA ALA A 62 7.08 4.88 10.21
C ALA A 62 7.05 5.58 11.57
N LEU A 63 5.98 6.34 11.84
CA LEU A 63 5.76 7.01 13.12
C LEU A 63 5.61 6.00 14.29
N VAL A 64 4.78 4.96 14.14
CA VAL A 64 4.66 3.90 15.16
C VAL A 64 6.01 3.26 15.43
N ARG A 65 6.75 2.89 14.38
CA ARG A 65 8.05 2.22 14.52
C ARG A 65 9.04 3.08 15.30
N SER A 66 9.14 4.37 14.96
CA SER A 66 9.98 5.32 15.69
C SER A 66 9.55 5.45 17.16
N LYS A 67 8.24 5.52 17.42
CA LYS A 67 7.71 5.61 18.79
C LYS A 67 8.05 4.36 19.61
N ILE A 68 7.79 3.16 19.08
CA ILE A 68 8.10 1.89 19.75
C ILE A 68 9.60 1.79 20.03
N GLU A 69 10.44 2.13 19.06
CA GLU A 69 11.89 2.09 19.25
C GLU A 69 12.35 3.06 20.34
N GLY A 70 11.78 4.26 20.38
CA GLY A 70 12.01 5.22 21.46
C GLY A 70 11.59 4.70 22.84
N LEU A 71 10.52 3.91 22.93
CA LEU A 71 10.09 3.26 24.17
C LEU A 71 11.03 2.11 24.57
N ARG A 72 11.52 1.33 23.59
CA ARG A 72 12.49 0.24 23.81
C ARG A 72 13.86 0.74 24.24
N ALA A 73 14.29 1.89 23.74
CA ALA A 73 15.57 2.49 24.11
C ALA A 73 15.62 2.92 25.58
N GLN A 74 14.47 3.22 26.20
CA GLN A 74 14.38 3.71 27.57
C GLN A 74 13.20 3.06 28.32
N PRO A 75 13.28 1.74 28.63
CA PRO A 75 12.17 1.01 29.23
C PRO A 75 11.82 1.54 30.63
N ALA A 76 12.81 2.07 31.38
CA ALA A 76 12.60 2.64 32.71
C ALA A 76 11.68 3.87 32.75
N THR A 77 11.56 4.63 31.65
CA THR A 77 10.70 5.84 31.56
C THR A 77 9.45 5.63 30.69
N LEU A 78 9.17 4.37 30.33
CA LEU A 78 8.11 3.99 29.41
C LEU A 78 6.72 4.45 29.89
N SER A 79 6.42 4.33 31.18
CA SER A 79 5.15 4.79 31.77
C SER A 79 4.91 6.30 31.59
N THR A 80 5.97 7.11 31.61
CA THR A 80 5.89 8.56 31.40
C THR A 80 5.86 8.93 29.92
N ARG A 81 6.53 8.15 29.05
CA ARG A 81 6.68 8.45 27.61
C ARG A 81 5.56 7.86 26.73
N CYS A 82 4.87 6.84 27.23
CA CYS A 82 3.69 6.25 26.60
C CYS A 82 2.45 7.01 27.07
N VAL A 83 2.12 8.08 26.35
CA VAL A 83 0.96 8.93 26.62
C VAL A 83 -0.11 8.73 25.54
N SER A 84 -1.37 8.91 25.91
CA SER A 84 -2.49 8.92 24.97
C SER A 84 -2.85 10.35 24.55
N GLY A 85 -3.35 10.53 23.33
CA GLY A 85 -3.72 11.83 22.78
C GLY A 85 -2.56 12.66 22.24
N GLU A 86 -1.41 12.05 21.94
CA GLU A 86 -0.29 12.76 21.33
C GLU A 86 -0.57 12.99 19.83
N VAL A 87 -0.63 14.25 19.40
CA VAL A 87 -0.92 14.61 18.00
C VAL A 87 0.38 14.89 17.27
N VAL A 88 0.63 14.16 16.18
CA VAL A 88 1.78 14.34 15.30
C VAL A 88 1.30 14.47 13.86
N GLY A 89 1.30 15.70 13.35
CA GLY A 89 0.75 16.01 12.05
C GLY A 89 -0.76 15.73 12.00
N ALA A 90 -1.18 14.85 11.09
CA ALA A 90 -2.59 14.44 10.93
C ALA A 90 -2.94 13.16 11.72
N PHE A 91 -2.06 12.70 12.61
CA PHE A 91 -2.24 11.46 13.36
C PHE A 91 -2.35 11.74 14.86
N THR A 92 -3.26 11.05 15.53
CA THR A 92 -3.33 10.97 17.00
C THR A 92 -2.82 9.60 17.43
N LEU A 93 -1.87 9.61 18.35
CA LEU A 93 -1.28 8.44 18.97
C LEU A 93 -1.94 8.23 20.34
N ASN A 94 -2.52 7.06 20.51
CA ASN A 94 -3.05 6.59 21.78
C ASN A 94 -2.16 5.45 22.27
N CYS A 95 -1.39 5.70 23.33
CA CYS A 95 -0.50 4.72 23.95
C CYS A 95 -1.03 4.38 25.34
N THR A 96 -1.25 3.10 25.59
CA THR A 96 -1.68 2.62 26.91
C THR A 96 -0.67 1.58 27.43
N PRO A 97 0.10 1.90 28.48
CA PRO A 97 1.05 0.97 29.07
C PRO A 97 0.35 0.14 30.16
N ILE A 98 0.33 -1.18 29.98
CA ILE A 98 -0.22 -2.13 30.95
C ILE A 98 0.94 -2.91 31.58
N PRO A 99 1.16 -2.79 32.90
CA PRO A 99 2.24 -3.52 33.55
C PRO A 99 1.97 -5.02 33.54
N CYS A 100 3.04 -5.81 33.45
CA CYS A 100 3.01 -7.27 33.43
C CYS A 100 4.00 -7.85 34.45
N THR A 101 3.57 -8.93 35.10
CA THR A 101 4.40 -9.75 35.99
C THR A 101 4.58 -11.16 35.42
N LEU A 102 5.59 -11.89 35.91
CA LEU A 102 5.73 -13.31 35.63
C LEU A 102 4.92 -14.11 36.65
N ASN A 103 4.12 -15.06 36.17
CA ASN A 103 3.48 -16.05 37.04
C ASN A 103 4.46 -17.21 37.35
N ALA A 104 4.06 -18.15 38.20
CA ALA A 104 4.86 -19.33 38.53
C ALA A 104 5.10 -20.29 37.34
N ALA A 105 4.32 -20.17 36.27
CA ALA A 105 4.44 -20.94 35.03
C ALA A 105 5.34 -20.24 33.98
N ALA A 106 5.97 -19.13 34.32
CA ALA A 106 6.75 -18.27 33.43
C ALA A 106 5.95 -17.61 32.28
N ASP A 107 4.63 -17.48 32.43
CA ASP A 107 3.80 -16.65 31.55
C ASP A 107 3.77 -15.19 32.04
N LEU A 108 3.60 -14.28 31.09
CA LEU A 108 3.32 -12.87 31.40
C LEU A 108 1.85 -12.68 31.75
N ASN A 109 1.58 -12.23 32.98
CA ASN A 109 0.28 -11.78 33.42
C ASN A 109 0.24 -10.24 33.43
N CYS A 110 -0.57 -9.65 32.54
CA CYS A 110 -0.68 -8.20 32.39
C CYS A 110 -1.97 -7.70 33.01
N ALA A 111 -1.86 -6.82 34.01
CA ALA A 111 -3.01 -6.27 34.72
C ALA A 111 -2.74 -4.84 35.18
N VAL A 112 -3.78 -4.01 35.28
CA VAL A 112 -3.66 -2.66 35.85
C VAL A 112 -3.46 -2.73 37.37
N GLY A 113 -2.68 -1.81 37.93
CA GLY A 113 -2.45 -1.72 39.39
C GLY A 113 -1.32 -2.57 39.97
N LEU A 114 -0.50 -3.21 39.12
CA LEU A 114 0.73 -3.90 39.55
C LEU A 114 1.82 -2.87 39.91
N SER A 115 2.51 -3.07 41.03
CA SER A 115 3.51 -2.15 41.57
C SER A 115 4.97 -2.51 41.23
N THR A 116 5.25 -3.76 40.87
CA THR A 116 6.58 -4.24 40.46
C THR A 116 6.51 -4.93 39.10
N PRO A 117 6.30 -4.19 38.00
CA PRO A 117 6.31 -4.78 36.67
C PRO A 117 7.70 -5.30 36.31
N VAL A 118 7.73 -6.46 35.66
CA VAL A 118 8.93 -6.99 34.97
C VAL A 118 8.87 -6.74 33.47
N ALA A 119 7.68 -6.42 32.95
CA ALA A 119 7.47 -5.97 31.58
C ALA A 119 6.26 -5.04 31.48
N TYR A 120 6.13 -4.34 30.37
CA TYR A 120 4.94 -3.59 29.98
C TYR A 120 4.41 -4.12 28.64
N ARG A 121 3.11 -4.42 28.59
CA ARG A 121 2.37 -4.54 27.33
C ARG A 121 1.93 -3.14 26.92
N ILE A 122 2.32 -2.74 25.72
CA ILE A 122 1.95 -1.48 25.14
C ILE A 122 0.94 -1.75 24.04
N ASP A 123 -0.25 -1.19 24.21
CA ASP A 123 -1.26 -1.11 23.18
C ASP A 123 -1.17 0.29 22.54
N LEU A 124 -0.67 0.35 21.30
CA LEU A 124 -0.48 1.56 20.51
C LEU A 124 -1.50 1.63 19.39
N ARG A 125 -2.32 2.67 19.40
CA ARG A 125 -3.34 2.92 18.39
C ARG A 125 -3.08 4.24 17.70
N ILE A 126 -3.13 4.24 16.37
CA ILE A 126 -3.08 5.46 15.55
C ILE A 126 -4.42 5.72 14.91
N GLU A 127 -4.92 6.92 15.15
CA GLU A 127 -6.14 7.45 14.56
C GLU A 127 -5.81 8.65 13.67
N ARG A 128 -6.55 8.82 12.57
CA ARG A 128 -6.46 10.02 11.75
C ARG A 128 -7.24 11.15 12.41
N THR A 129 -6.63 12.31 12.56
CA THR A 129 -7.31 13.55 12.95
C THR A 129 -7.70 14.30 11.67
N PRO A 130 -8.95 14.81 11.52
CA PRO A 130 -10.03 14.87 12.53
C PRO A 130 -11.02 13.70 12.52
N ASP A 131 -10.98 12.81 11.53
CA ASP A 131 -12.03 11.78 11.31
C ASP A 131 -12.08 10.66 12.37
N ALA A 132 -11.16 10.66 13.34
CA ALA A 132 -10.95 9.63 14.35
C ALA A 132 -10.90 8.19 13.79
N ARG A 133 -10.56 8.06 12.50
CA ARG A 133 -10.53 6.77 11.82
C ARG A 133 -9.27 6.04 12.24
N GLU A 134 -9.44 4.86 12.84
CA GLU A 134 -8.33 3.97 13.15
C GLU A 134 -7.62 3.54 11.86
N ILE A 135 -6.31 3.80 11.80
CA ILE A 135 -5.46 3.41 10.68
C ILE A 135 -4.73 2.12 11.01
N LEU A 136 -4.18 2.04 12.22
CA LEU A 136 -3.31 0.96 12.64
C LEU A 136 -3.37 0.80 14.16
N SER A 137 -3.36 -0.45 14.60
CA SER A 137 -3.17 -0.84 15.99
C SER A 137 -2.01 -1.83 16.08
N VAL A 138 -1.12 -1.62 17.05
CA VAL A 138 0.06 -2.46 17.30
C VAL A 138 0.15 -2.75 18.79
N VAL A 139 0.32 -4.03 19.10
CA VAL A 139 0.57 -4.50 20.46
C VAL A 139 2.00 -5.01 20.54
N THR A 140 2.77 -4.51 21.50
CA THR A 140 4.14 -4.96 21.76
C THR A 140 4.37 -5.14 23.25
N VAL A 141 5.27 -6.04 23.62
CA VAL A 141 5.73 -6.18 25.00
C VAL A 141 7.17 -5.70 25.09
N ILE A 142 7.49 -4.97 26.15
CA ILE A 142 8.84 -4.48 26.46
C ILE A 142 9.17 -4.89 27.90
N ALA A 143 10.26 -5.64 28.08
CA ALA A 143 10.79 -5.96 29.41
C ALA A 143 11.56 -4.78 30.00
N LEU A 144 11.56 -4.67 31.33
CA LEU A 144 12.28 -3.64 32.09
C LEU A 144 13.73 -4.04 32.37
#